data_AF-A0A7S1WER7-F1
#
_entry.id   AF-A0A7S1WER7-F1
#
_cell.length_a   1.000
_cell.length_b   1.000
_cell.length_c   1.000
_cell.angle_alpha   90.00
_cell.angle_beta   90.00
_cell.angle_gamma   90.00
#
_symmetry.space_group_name_H-M   'P 1'
#
loop_
_entity.id
_entity.type
_entity.pdbx_description
1 polymer ?
#
loop_
_entity_poly.entity_id
_entity_poly.type
_entity_poly.pdbx_seq_one_letter_code
_entity_poly.pdbx_strand_id
1 'polypeptide(L)'
;TGRMEAKGVIRKALVWRRSREFFYNRLRRRMLEQEVTKSLCEADSSLTEADAQEKLNSWMPAGSSDHEALSFLEQSPLEDAIAKVAADSKKRRIEELMAQLPPEMR
;
A
#
# COMPACT_ATOMS: atom_id res chain seq x y z
N THR A 1 -25.13 18.32 9.73
CA THR A 1 -24.66 17.01 9.19
C THR A 1 -23.81 16.19 10.16
N GLY A 2 -23.51 16.67 11.38
CA GLY A 2 -22.65 15.94 12.34
C GLY A 2 -23.14 14.56 12.81
N ARG A 3 -24.46 14.27 12.76
CA ARG A 3 -24.99 12.95 13.19
C ARG A 3 -24.45 11.79 12.36
N MET A 4 -24.30 11.96 11.04
CA MET A 4 -23.83 10.89 10.16
C MET A 4 -22.34 10.59 10.38
N GLU A 5 -21.55 11.64 10.65
CA GLU A 5 -20.12 11.54 10.96
C GLU A 5 -19.90 10.92 12.34
N ALA A 6 -20.64 11.37 13.36
CA ALA A 6 -20.59 10.81 14.71
C ALA A 6 -21.00 9.32 14.76
N LYS A 7 -21.84 8.88 13.83
CA LYS A 7 -22.23 7.47 13.67
C LYS A 7 -21.29 6.67 12.76
N GLY A 8 -20.23 7.29 12.21
CA GLY A 8 -19.26 6.63 11.35
C GLY A 8 -19.80 6.19 9.98
N VAL A 9 -21.02 6.61 9.61
CA VAL A 9 -21.63 6.28 8.30
C VAL A 9 -20.89 7.00 7.18
N ILE A 10 -20.37 8.20 7.48
CA ILE A 10 -19.48 8.95 6.59
C ILE A 10 -18.15 9.21 7.30
N ARG A 11 -17.07 9.30 6.53
CA ARG A 11 -15.74 9.58 7.08
C ARG A 11 -15.54 11.04 7.47
N LYS A 12 -16.16 11.97 6.72
CA LYS A 12 -16.00 13.42 6.91
C LYS A 12 -17.11 14.18 6.19
N ALA A 13 -17.70 15.19 6.83
CA ALA A 13 -18.55 16.16 6.14
C ALA A 13 -17.70 17.14 5.30
N LEU A 14 -18.09 17.38 4.05
CA LEU A 14 -17.37 18.25 3.12
C LEU A 14 -18.12 19.55 2.84
N VAL A 15 -17.37 20.64 2.64
CA VAL A 15 -17.89 21.91 2.15
C VAL A 15 -17.88 21.87 0.62
N TRP A 16 -19.03 22.12 -0.01
CA TRP A 16 -19.20 22.02 -1.47
C TRP A 16 -18.13 22.80 -2.26
N ARG A 17 -17.77 24.01 -1.81
CA ARG A 17 -16.75 24.85 -2.47
C ARG A 17 -15.39 24.17 -2.62
N ARG A 18 -15.03 23.23 -1.73
CA ARG A 18 -13.76 22.47 -1.76
C ARG A 18 -13.93 21.00 -2.14
N SER A 19 -15.13 20.58 -2.57
CA SER A 19 -15.42 19.17 -2.85
C SER A 19 -14.58 18.64 -4.01
N ARG A 20 -14.40 19.43 -5.07
CA ARG A 20 -13.64 19.06 -6.26
C ARG A 20 -12.19 18.68 -5.94
N GLU A 21 -11.49 19.57 -5.24
CA GLU A 21 -10.09 19.35 -4.84
C GLU A 21 -9.95 18.12 -3.93
N PHE A 22 -10.87 17.99 -2.95
CA PHE A 22 -10.89 16.84 -2.06
C PHE A 22 -11.04 15.52 -2.83
N PHE A 23 -12.02 15.42 -3.74
CA PHE A 23 -12.24 14.19 -4.49
C PHE A 23 -11.15 13.91 -5.51
N TYR A 24 -10.56 14.94 -6.12
CA TYR A 24 -9.42 14.78 -7.02
C TYR A 24 -8.26 14.08 -6.33
N ASN A 25 -7.77 14.66 -5.22
CA ASN A 25 -6.63 14.11 -4.49
C ASN A 25 -6.93 12.71 -3.96
N ARG A 26 -8.13 12.51 -3.40
CA ARG A 26 -8.52 11.22 -2.81
C ARG A 26 -8.71 10.12 -3.85
N LEU A 27 -9.28 10.43 -5.00
CA LEU A 27 -9.47 9.46 -6.08
C LEU A 27 -8.11 9.07 -6.68
N ARG A 28 -7.28 10.06 -7.01
CA ARG A 28 -5.97 9.82 -7.60
C ARG A 28 -5.08 8.99 -6.67
N ARG A 29 -5.04 9.35 -5.38
CA ARG A 29 -4.35 8.55 -4.35
C ARG A 29 -4.83 7.10 -4.35
N ARG A 30 -6.14 6.86 -4.31
CA ARG A 30 -6.69 5.49 -4.29
C ARG A 30 -6.32 4.67 -5.51
N MET A 31 -6.32 5.27 -6.70
CA MET A 31 -5.93 4.57 -7.92
C MET A 31 -4.46 4.12 -7.85
N LEU A 32 -3.56 5.03 -7.45
CA LEU A 32 -2.14 4.71 -7.30
C LEU A 32 -1.88 3.69 -6.19
N GLU A 33 -2.58 3.80 -5.05
CA GLU A 33 -2.49 2.82 -3.97
C GLU A 33 -2.90 1.42 -4.46
N GLN A 34 -3.95 1.32 -5.26
CA GLN A 34 -4.38 0.05 -5.85
C GLN A 34 -3.34 -0.51 -6.82
N GLU A 35 -2.75 0.33 -7.68
CA GLU A 35 -1.70 -0.08 -8.61
C GLU A 35 -0.46 -0.62 -7.88
N VAL A 36 -0.01 0.08 -6.83
CA VAL A 36 1.13 -0.33 -6.01
C VAL A 36 0.83 -1.59 -5.20
N THR A 37 -0.37 -1.68 -4.61
CA THR A 37 -0.79 -2.87 -3.86
C THR A 37 -0.82 -4.10 -4.77
N LYS A 38 -1.34 -3.96 -5.99
CA LYS A 38 -1.34 -5.04 -6.99
C LYS A 38 0.09 -5.46 -7.34
N SER A 39 0.97 -4.48 -7.58
CA SER A 39 2.38 -4.73 -7.89
C SER A 39 3.12 -5.43 -6.75
N LEU A 40 2.78 -5.10 -5.49
CA LEU A 40 3.31 -5.77 -4.30
C LEU A 40 2.86 -7.23 -4.20
N CYS A 41 1.58 -7.52 -4.43
CA CYS A 41 1.06 -8.88 -4.43
C CYS A 41 1.63 -9.72 -5.59
N GLU A 42 1.92 -9.11 -6.74
CA GLU A 42 2.61 -9.76 -7.85
C GLU A 42 4.09 -10.06 -7.53
N ALA A 43 4.75 -9.13 -6.82
CA ALA A 43 6.14 -9.28 -6.38
C ALA A 43 6.32 -10.37 -5.30
N ASP A 44 5.31 -10.56 -4.45
CA ASP A 44 5.29 -11.59 -3.42
C ASP A 44 3.90 -12.20 -3.30
N SER A 45 3.73 -13.38 -3.90
CA SER A 45 2.47 -14.11 -3.92
C SER A 45 2.01 -14.62 -2.53
N SER A 46 2.85 -14.47 -1.50
CA SER A 46 2.48 -14.79 -0.11
C SER A 46 1.75 -13.65 0.60
N LEU A 47 1.81 -12.42 0.07
CA LEU A 47 1.15 -11.26 0.67
C LEU A 47 -0.33 -11.20 0.30
N THR A 48 -1.19 -11.02 1.31
CA THR A 48 -2.58 -10.64 1.07
C THR A 48 -2.69 -9.17 0.69
N GLU A 49 -3.80 -8.77 0.04
CA GLU A 49 -4.02 -7.35 -0.28
C GLU A 49 -4.03 -6.45 0.97
N ALA A 50 -4.49 -6.97 2.11
CA ALA A 50 -4.50 -6.24 3.37
C ALA A 50 -3.07 -6.01 3.89
N ASP A 51 -2.22 -7.05 3.86
CA ASP A 51 -0.82 -6.94 4.27
C ASP A 51 -0.03 -6.01 3.34
N ALA A 52 -0.31 -6.07 2.03
CA ALA A 52 0.28 -5.17 1.05
C ALA A 52 -0.14 -3.70 1.27
N GLN A 53 -1.40 -3.45 1.63
CA GLN A 53 -1.88 -2.13 2.02
C GLN A 53 -1.21 -1.64 3.31
N GLU A 54 -1.05 -2.50 4.32
CA GLU A 54 -0.33 -2.14 5.55
C GLU A 54 1.15 -1.83 5.28
N LYS A 55 1.79 -2.62 4.40
CA LYS A 55 3.17 -2.36 3.95
C LYS A 55 3.29 -1.00 3.27
N LEU A 56 2.38 -0.69 2.34
CA LEU A 56 2.35 0.61 1.66
C LEU A 56 2.11 1.75 2.66
N ASN A 57 1.18 1.58 3.60
CA ASN A 57 0.93 2.55 4.66
C ASN A 57 2.16 2.78 5.54
N SER A 58 2.99 1.75 5.77
CA SER A 58 4.25 1.89 6.54
C SER A 58 5.32 2.74 5.82
N TRP A 59 5.24 2.85 4.50
CA TRP A 59 6.15 3.69 3.71
C TRP A 59 5.73 5.16 3.70
N MET A 60 4.43 5.42 3.90
CA MET A 60 3.89 6.76 3.92
C MET A 60 4.07 7.43 5.29
N PRO A 61 4.28 8.76 5.35
CA PRO A 61 4.28 9.49 6.61
C PRO A 61 2.95 9.32 7.35
N ALA A 62 3.02 8.98 8.64
CA ALA A 62 1.85 8.82 9.49
C ALA A 62 1.05 10.13 9.57
N GLY A 63 -0.27 10.04 9.39
CA GLY A 63 -1.17 11.19 9.45
C GLY A 63 -1.10 12.13 8.24
N SER A 64 -0.47 11.71 7.14
CA SER A 64 -0.41 12.48 5.90
C SER A 64 -1.80 12.81 5.34
N SER A 65 -1.92 14.03 4.81
CA SER A 65 -3.12 14.45 4.08
C SER A 65 -3.24 13.73 2.72
N ASP A 66 -4.44 13.71 2.14
CA ASP A 66 -4.67 13.07 0.81
C ASP A 66 -3.73 13.66 -0.27
N HIS A 67 -3.35 14.94 -0.17
CA HIS A 67 -2.44 15.60 -1.10
C HIS A 67 -0.97 15.21 -0.89
N GLU A 68 -0.51 15.15 0.36
CA GLU A 68 0.86 14.72 0.68
C GLU A 68 1.10 13.26 0.32
N ALA A 69 0.13 12.40 0.62
CA ALA A 69 0.19 10.99 0.23
C ALA A 69 0.20 10.84 -1.29
N LEU A 70 -0.59 11.63 -2.02
CA LEU A 70 -0.54 11.65 -3.48
C LEU A 70 0.84 12.08 -3.99
N SER A 71 1.38 13.18 -3.48
CA SER A 71 2.72 13.66 -3.85
C SER A 71 3.80 12.61 -3.59
N PHE A 72 3.70 11.88 -2.47
CA PHE A 72 4.61 10.78 -2.16
C PHE A 72 4.52 9.67 -3.19
N LEU A 73 3.31 9.23 -3.55
CA LEU A 73 3.09 8.15 -4.52
C LEU A 73 3.53 8.53 -5.94
N GLU A 74 3.40 9.80 -6.32
CA GLU A 74 3.80 10.27 -7.65
C GLU A 74 5.32 10.50 -7.78
N GLN A 75 6.01 10.83 -6.69
CA GLN A 75 7.43 11.22 -6.72
C GLN A 75 8.39 10.14 -6.21
N SER A 76 7.91 9.20 -5.40
CA SER A 76 8.78 8.20 -4.78
C SER A 76 9.07 7.04 -5.75
N PRO A 77 10.34 6.57 -5.86
CA PRO A 77 10.68 5.39 -6.64
C PRO A 77 10.22 4.13 -5.88
N LEU A 78 8.92 3.85 -5.92
CA LEU A 78 8.33 2.67 -5.28
C LEU A 78 8.78 1.37 -5.97
N GLU A 79 9.23 1.45 -7.22
CA GLU A 79 9.77 0.32 -7.97
C GLU A 79 10.94 -0.36 -7.24
N ASP A 80 11.87 0.42 -6.68
CA ASP A 80 13.01 -0.12 -5.93
C ASP A 80 12.57 -0.79 -4.63
N ALA A 81 11.56 -0.24 -3.96
CA ALA A 81 10.99 -0.82 -2.75
C ALA A 81 10.27 -2.14 -3.06
N ILE A 82 9.48 -2.19 -4.14
CA ILE A 82 8.81 -3.40 -4.62
C ILE A 82 9.85 -4.46 -5.04
N ALA A 83 10.92 -4.06 -5.72
CA ALA A 83 11.99 -4.96 -6.11
C ALA A 83 12.70 -5.59 -4.90
N LYS A 84 12.90 -4.82 -3.82
CA LYS A 84 13.41 -5.36 -2.54
C LYS A 84 12.45 -6.39 -1.94
N VAL A 85 11.14 -6.10 -1.92
CA VAL A 85 10.13 -7.05 -1.44
C VAL A 85 10.17 -8.35 -2.25
N ALA A 86 10.28 -8.26 -3.59
CA ALA A 86 10.42 -9.43 -4.45
C ALA A 86 11.69 -10.23 -4.15
N ALA A 87 12.82 -9.56 -3.92
CA ALA A 87 14.08 -10.20 -3.58
C ALA A 87 13.99 -10.94 -2.24
N ASP A 88 13.34 -10.34 -1.25
CA ASP A 88 13.18 -10.95 0.08
C ASP A 88 12.18 -12.11 0.06
N SER A 89 11.14 -12.08 -0.79
CA SER A 89 10.27 -13.25 -1.03
C SER A 89 11.06 -14.41 -1.64
N LYS A 90 11.90 -14.14 -2.66
CA LYS A 90 12.77 -15.17 -3.27
C LYS A 90 13.76 -15.77 -2.26
N LYS A 91 14.39 -14.95 -1.42
CA LYS A 91 15.31 -15.44 -0.37
C LYS A 91 14.59 -16.38 0.60
N ARG A 92 13.42 -15.96 1.12
CA ARG A 92 12.58 -16.82 1.98
C ARG A 92 12.25 -18.15 1.30
N ARG A 93 11.89 -18.11 0.01
CA ARG A 93 11.60 -19.32 -0.74
C ARG A 93 12.81 -20.24 -0.89
N ILE A 94 14.00 -19.69 -1.13
CA ILE A 94 15.24 -20.47 -1.19
C ILE A 94 15.53 -21.11 0.17
N GLU A 95 15.41 -20.36 1.27
CA GLU A 95 15.59 -20.87 2.63
C GLU A 95 14.64 -22.03 2.96
N GLU A 96 13.36 -21.90 2.58
CA GLU A 96 12.38 -22.99 2.71
C GLU A 96 12.78 -24.24 1.94
N LEU A 97 13.26 -24.09 0.69
CA LEU A 97 13.69 -25.21 -0.14
C LEU A 97 14.98 -25.86 0.40
N MET A 98 15.92 -25.06 0.88
CA MET A 98 17.15 -25.55 1.52
C MET A 98 16.84 -26.37 2.79
N ALA A 99 15.84 -25.95 3.57
CA ALA A 99 15.40 -26.68 4.76
C ALA A 99 14.80 -28.05 4.41
N GLN A 100 14.16 -28.19 3.25
CA GLN A 100 13.56 -29.44 2.76
C GLN A 100 14.57 -30.42 2.15
N LEU A 101 15.80 -29.97 1.85
CA LEU A 101 16.82 -30.85 1.29
C LEU A 101 17.40 -31.81 2.34
N PRO A 102 17.59 -33.11 1.98
CA PRO A 102 18.30 -34.06 2.82
C PRO A 102 19.73 -33.59 3.16
N PRO A 103 20.27 -33.96 4.33
CA PRO A 103 21.55 -33.46 4.83
C PRO A 103 22.76 -33.80 3.94
N GLU A 104 22.63 -34.74 3.01
CA GLU A 104 23.70 -35.11 2.06
C GLU A 104 23.83 -34.16 0.85
N MET A 105 22.85 -33.25 0.63
CA MET A 105 22.81 -32.31 -0.50
C MET A 105 22.80 -30.82 -0.06
N ARG A 106 22.96 -30.53 1.23
CA ARG A 106 23.08 -29.16 1.78
C ARG A 106 24.51 -28.64 1.70
#